data_AF-A0A7S1FGX3-F1
#
_entry.id   AF-A0A7S1FGX3-F1
#
_cell.length_a   1.000
_cell.length_b   1.000
_cell.length_c   1.000
_cell.angle_alpha   90.00
_cell.angle_beta   90.00
_cell.angle_gamma   90.00
#
_symmetry.space_group_name_H-M   'P 1'
#
loop_
_entity.id
_entity.type
_entity.pdbx_description
1 polymer ?
#
loop_
_entity_poly.entity_id
_entity_poly.type
_entity_poly.pdbx_seq_one_letter_code
_entity_poly.pdbx_strand_id
1 'polypeptide(L)'
;GPLTMSVSEQPLQIASDPRVDSACPPSPYVYGHCATEDEHGFPYFRTKAELQADAGWSCYVQTVYGDIPSAGYPLCVYGWFKLYMTSASGCGCNLGSAQTSCPTGDGQLFARMSGFDDPGYGWIYSSDLMRGQ
;
A
#
# COMPACT_ATOMS: atom_id res chain seq x y z
N GLY A 1 52.33 21.97 27.31
CA GLY A 1 52.17 20.58 26.88
C GLY A 1 50.69 20.31 26.71
N PRO A 2 50.26 19.56 25.68
CA PRO A 2 48.84 19.37 25.41
C PRO A 2 48.22 18.36 26.39
N LEU A 3 47.00 18.67 26.84
CA LEU A 3 46.17 17.79 27.65
C LEU A 3 45.54 16.73 26.75
N THR A 4 45.88 15.46 26.95
CA THR A 4 45.22 14.34 26.30
C THR A 4 43.93 14.03 27.03
N MET A 5 42.77 14.28 26.41
CA MET A 5 41.49 13.74 26.90
C MET A 5 41.34 12.30 26.43
N SER A 6 41.40 11.35 27.36
CA SER A 6 41.10 9.94 27.11
C SER A 6 39.58 9.79 27.08
N VAL A 7 39.00 9.58 25.90
CA VAL A 7 37.61 9.16 25.76
C VAL A 7 37.58 7.64 25.95
N SER A 8 37.00 7.18 27.05
CA SER A 8 36.68 5.77 27.24
C SER A 8 35.48 5.40 26.37
N GLU A 9 35.69 4.62 25.32
CA GLU A 9 34.62 3.96 24.57
C GLU A 9 33.97 2.90 25.47
N GLN A 10 32.76 3.18 25.96
CA GLN A 10 31.88 2.14 26.48
C GLN A 10 31.24 1.43 25.28
N PRO A 11 31.26 0.08 25.21
CA PRO A 11 30.52 -0.62 24.17
C PRO A 11 29.02 -0.34 24.35
N LEU A 12 28.39 0.21 23.31
CA LEU A 12 26.93 0.32 23.19
C LEU A 12 26.35 -1.10 23.29
N GLN A 13 25.91 -1.48 24.49
CA GLN A 13 25.05 -2.64 24.64
C GLN A 13 23.73 -2.31 23.96
N ILE A 14 23.52 -2.89 22.78
CA ILE A 14 22.24 -2.88 22.09
C ILE A 14 21.27 -3.64 23.00
N ALA A 15 20.54 -2.91 23.85
CA ALA A 15 19.38 -3.45 24.51
C ALA A 15 18.37 -3.80 23.42
N SER A 16 18.16 -5.09 23.17
CA SER A 16 17.04 -5.56 22.36
C SER A 16 15.75 -5.06 23.02
N ASP A 17 15.08 -4.10 22.38
CA ASP A 17 13.80 -3.56 22.80
C ASP A 17 12.73 -4.67 22.67
N PRO A 18 12.08 -5.10 23.77
CA PRO A 18 11.04 -6.12 23.72
C PRO A 18 9.72 -5.66 23.09
N ARG A 19 9.68 -4.46 22.47
CA ARG A 19 8.49 -3.93 21.76
C ARG A 19 8.36 -4.39 20.32
N VAL A 20 9.30 -5.16 19.79
CA VAL A 20 9.13 -5.83 18.49
C VAL A 20 8.19 -7.02 18.71
N ASP A 21 7.02 -7.00 18.06
CA ASP A 21 6.04 -8.10 17.89
C ASP A 21 4.63 -7.93 18.48
N SER A 22 4.17 -6.72 18.77
CA SER A 22 2.71 -6.49 18.74
C SER A 22 2.31 -5.96 17.36
N ALA A 23 2.27 -6.87 16.37
CA ALA A 23 1.57 -6.58 15.12
C ALA A 23 0.11 -6.23 15.45
N CYS A 24 -0.39 -5.09 14.94
CA CYS A 24 -1.81 -4.78 15.05
C CYS A 24 -2.62 -5.96 14.49
N PRO A 25 -3.63 -6.46 15.22
CA PRO A 25 -4.47 -7.52 14.69
C PRO A 25 -5.10 -7.01 13.38
N PRO A 26 -5.14 -7.84 12.33
CA PRO A 26 -5.79 -7.44 11.09
C PRO A 26 -7.24 -7.09 11.39
N SER A 27 -7.74 -6.04 10.73
CA SER A 27 -9.16 -5.71 10.80
C SER A 27 -9.98 -6.94 10.39
N PRO A 28 -10.99 -7.35 11.17
CA PRO A 28 -11.91 -8.42 10.75
C PRO A 28 -12.84 -7.96 9.62
N TYR A 29 -12.86 -6.66 9.30
CA TYR A 29 -13.71 -6.08 8.29
C TYR A 29 -13.04 -6.10 6.92
N VAL A 30 -13.59 -6.91 6.02
CA VAL A 30 -13.34 -6.86 4.58
C VAL A 30 -14.36 -5.92 3.97
N TYR A 31 -13.92 -4.92 3.21
CA TYR A 31 -14.84 -4.03 2.50
C TYR A 31 -15.76 -4.83 1.58
N GLY A 32 -17.05 -4.47 1.52
CA GLY A 32 -18.07 -5.22 0.79
C GLY A 32 -17.69 -5.55 -0.67
N HIS A 33 -17.12 -4.58 -1.40
CA HIS A 33 -16.67 -4.79 -2.78
C HIS A 33 -15.49 -5.78 -2.88
N CYS A 34 -14.59 -5.81 -1.90
CA CYS A 34 -13.56 -6.85 -1.84
C CYS A 34 -14.18 -8.23 -1.50
N ALA A 35 -15.29 -8.28 -0.77
CA ALA A 35 -15.94 -9.55 -0.41
C ALA A 35 -16.74 -10.16 -1.58
N THR A 36 -17.17 -9.35 -2.55
CA THR A 36 -17.94 -9.79 -3.73
C THR A 36 -17.07 -10.15 -4.93
N GLU A 37 -15.74 -9.98 -4.82
CA GLU A 37 -14.79 -10.16 -5.94
C GLU A 37 -15.06 -9.20 -7.12
N ASP A 38 -15.71 -8.07 -6.85
CA ASP A 38 -15.96 -7.04 -7.87
C ASP A 38 -14.70 -6.18 -8.04
N GLU A 39 -13.85 -6.64 -8.94
CA GLU A 39 -12.46 -6.19 -9.03
C GLU A 39 -12.25 -5.08 -10.07
N HIS A 40 -13.25 -4.77 -10.90
CA HIS A 40 -13.26 -3.71 -11.92
C HIS A 40 -11.95 -3.59 -12.74
N GLY A 41 -11.32 -4.73 -13.05
CA GLY A 41 -10.07 -4.79 -13.83
C GLY A 41 -8.78 -4.62 -13.02
N PHE A 42 -8.88 -4.44 -11.71
CA PHE A 42 -7.75 -4.54 -10.78
C PHE A 42 -7.61 -5.98 -10.28
N PRO A 43 -6.43 -6.39 -9.79
CA PRO A 43 -6.29 -7.73 -9.24
C PRO A 43 -6.86 -7.86 -7.83
N TYR A 44 -7.24 -9.09 -7.56
CA TYR A 44 -7.72 -9.60 -6.30
C TYR A 44 -6.85 -10.77 -5.85
N PHE A 45 -6.39 -10.74 -4.61
CA PHE A 45 -5.52 -11.77 -4.03
C PHE A 45 -6.23 -12.39 -2.83
N ARG A 46 -6.62 -13.66 -2.91
CA ARG A 46 -7.24 -14.42 -1.81
C ARG A 46 -6.23 -14.83 -0.76
N THR A 47 -4.96 -14.94 -1.14
CA THR A 47 -3.91 -15.46 -0.28
C THR A 47 -2.60 -14.73 -0.47
N LYS A 48 -1.71 -14.88 0.52
CA LYS A 48 -0.32 -14.44 0.42
C LYS A 48 0.41 -15.04 -0.78
N ALA A 49 0.17 -16.32 -1.07
CA ALA A 49 0.82 -17.01 -2.18
C ALA A 49 0.43 -16.41 -3.53
N GLU A 50 -0.84 -16.02 -3.72
CA GLU A 50 -1.31 -15.36 -4.94
C GLU A 50 -0.66 -14.00 -5.12
N LEU A 51 -0.59 -13.18 -4.07
CA LEU A 51 0.09 -11.88 -4.14
C LEU A 51 1.59 -12.05 -4.44
N GLN A 52 2.26 -13.03 -3.81
CA GLN A 52 3.68 -13.30 -4.07
C GLN A 52 3.96 -13.82 -5.49
N ALA A 53 2.99 -14.49 -6.12
CA ALA A 53 3.11 -14.96 -7.49
C ALA A 53 3.00 -13.82 -8.52
N ASP A 54 2.34 -12.71 -8.17
CA ASP A 54 2.30 -11.50 -8.98
C ASP A 54 3.53 -10.62 -8.70
N ALA A 55 4.53 -10.69 -9.58
CA ALA A 55 5.79 -9.97 -9.39
C ALA A 55 5.60 -8.45 -9.25
N GLY A 56 4.63 -7.86 -9.96
CA GLY A 56 4.42 -6.42 -9.94
C GLY A 56 3.77 -5.96 -8.65
N TRP A 57 2.67 -6.61 -8.26
CA TRP A 57 1.97 -6.26 -7.03
C TRP A 57 2.72 -6.69 -5.78
N SER A 58 3.47 -7.80 -5.80
CA SER A 58 4.38 -8.15 -4.71
C SER A 58 5.45 -7.08 -4.51
N CYS A 59 6.12 -6.63 -5.59
CA CYS A 59 7.08 -5.53 -5.53
C CYS A 59 6.44 -4.26 -4.98
N TYR A 60 5.25 -3.89 -5.47
CA TYR A 60 4.56 -2.67 -5.04
C TYR A 60 4.24 -2.70 -3.55
N VAL A 61 3.67 -3.80 -3.07
CA VAL A 61 3.28 -3.94 -1.66
C VAL A 61 4.50 -3.86 -0.75
N GLN A 62 5.59 -4.55 -1.09
CA GLN A 62 6.85 -4.44 -0.33
C GLN A 62 7.43 -3.03 -0.39
N THR A 63 7.37 -2.36 -1.54
CA THR A 63 7.92 -1.00 -1.71
C THR A 63 7.14 0.05 -0.93
N VAL A 64 5.80 -0.04 -0.94
CA VAL A 64 4.93 0.98 -0.32
C VAL A 64 4.64 0.68 1.14
N TYR A 65 4.43 -0.58 1.50
CA TYR A 65 4.02 -1.01 2.84
C TYR A 65 5.14 -1.73 3.62
N GLY A 66 6.28 -1.99 3.01
CA GLY A 66 7.48 -2.55 3.64
C GLY A 66 7.57 -4.08 3.63
N ASP A 67 6.44 -4.80 3.62
CA ASP A 67 6.43 -6.27 3.56
C ASP A 67 5.11 -6.81 2.98
N ILE A 68 5.13 -8.08 2.55
CA ILE A 68 3.92 -8.82 2.14
C ILE A 68 3.15 -9.27 3.39
N PRO A 69 1.91 -8.81 3.58
CA PRO A 69 1.14 -9.11 4.78
C PRO A 69 0.91 -10.61 4.92
N SER A 70 0.94 -11.10 6.16
CA SER A 70 0.68 -12.50 6.52
C SER A 70 -0.81 -12.81 6.73
N ALA A 71 -1.63 -11.79 6.93
CA ALA A 71 -3.06 -11.89 7.20
C ALA A 71 -3.82 -10.69 6.63
N GLY A 72 -5.15 -10.67 6.75
CA GLY A 72 -5.99 -9.59 6.19
C GLY A 72 -6.38 -9.79 4.72
N TYR A 73 -6.19 -11.00 4.20
CA TYR A 73 -6.72 -11.39 2.91
C TYR A 73 -8.24 -11.68 3.01
N PRO A 74 -9.00 -11.48 1.93
CA PRO A 74 -8.54 -11.10 0.60
C PRO A 74 -8.09 -9.64 0.49
N LEU A 75 -7.08 -9.39 -0.34
CA LEU A 75 -6.63 -8.05 -0.72
C LEU A 75 -7.17 -7.73 -2.11
N CYS A 76 -7.99 -6.71 -2.22
CA CYS A 76 -8.43 -6.19 -3.52
C CYS A 76 -7.81 -4.82 -3.76
N VAL A 77 -7.08 -4.67 -4.87
CA VAL A 77 -6.41 -3.40 -5.20
C VAL A 77 -7.42 -2.29 -5.45
N TYR A 78 -8.59 -2.63 -6.02
CA TYR A 78 -9.72 -1.72 -6.18
C TYR A 78 -10.09 -1.01 -4.87
N GLY A 79 -10.01 -1.72 -3.74
CA GLY A 79 -10.34 -1.19 -2.40
C GLY A 79 -9.28 -0.29 -1.77
N TRP A 80 -8.10 -0.13 -2.39
CA TRP A 80 -7.05 0.74 -1.84
C TRP A 80 -7.29 2.21 -2.09
N PHE A 81 -8.22 2.57 -2.99
CA PHE A 81 -8.66 3.93 -3.35
C PHE A 81 -7.56 4.85 -3.93
N LYS A 82 -6.34 4.80 -3.41
CA LYS A 82 -5.18 5.60 -3.76
C LYS A 82 -3.98 4.70 -4.06
N LEU A 83 -3.27 4.98 -5.15
CA LEU A 83 -2.07 4.28 -5.58
C LEU A 83 -0.89 5.24 -5.70
N TYR A 84 0.30 4.76 -5.35
CA TYR A 84 1.58 5.45 -5.59
C TYR A 84 2.07 5.13 -7.00
N MET A 85 1.72 5.97 -7.97
CA MET A 85 1.86 5.65 -9.40
C MET A 85 3.30 5.42 -9.84
N THR A 86 4.24 6.19 -9.30
CA THR A 86 5.68 5.99 -9.58
C THR A 86 6.15 4.61 -9.10
N SER A 87 5.76 4.21 -7.89
CA SER A 87 6.12 2.90 -7.34
C SER A 87 5.43 1.77 -8.11
N ALA A 88 4.16 1.94 -8.43
CA ALA A 88 3.40 0.94 -9.20
C ALA A 88 4.00 0.73 -10.60
N SER A 89 4.29 1.83 -11.31
CA SER A 89 4.96 1.77 -12.61
C SER A 89 6.37 1.16 -12.51
N GLY A 90 7.16 1.57 -11.52
CA GLY A 90 8.50 1.04 -11.28
C GLY A 90 8.52 -0.45 -10.95
N CYS A 91 7.47 -0.96 -10.31
CA CYS A 91 7.27 -2.38 -10.04
C CYS A 91 6.62 -3.13 -11.22
N GLY A 92 6.17 -2.45 -12.28
CA GLY A 92 5.53 -3.09 -13.42
C GLY A 92 4.06 -3.45 -13.23
N CYS A 93 3.35 -2.80 -12.30
CA CYS A 93 1.90 -2.93 -12.18
C CYS A 93 1.21 -2.40 -13.46
N ASN A 94 0.39 -3.23 -14.10
CA ASN A 94 -0.34 -2.84 -15.30
C ASN A 94 -1.61 -2.03 -14.95
N LEU A 95 -1.46 -0.72 -14.78
CA LEU A 95 -2.52 0.19 -14.34
C LEU A 95 -3.12 1.05 -15.48
N GLY A 96 -2.56 0.98 -16.69
CA GLY A 96 -2.89 1.93 -17.76
C GLY A 96 -2.50 3.37 -17.39
N SER A 97 -3.05 4.34 -18.12
CA SER A 97 -2.86 5.77 -17.82
C SER A 97 -4.02 6.32 -17.02
N ALA A 98 -3.71 7.04 -15.94
CA ALA A 98 -4.71 7.75 -15.15
C ALA A 98 -5.35 8.86 -15.99
N GLN A 99 -6.68 8.92 -16.01
CA GLN A 99 -7.44 9.93 -16.72
C GLN A 99 -7.37 11.29 -16.00
N THR A 100 -7.40 12.38 -16.75
CA THR A 100 -7.44 13.75 -16.20
C THR A 100 -8.86 14.30 -16.07
N SER A 101 -9.83 13.66 -16.71
CA SER A 101 -11.26 13.94 -16.58
C SER A 101 -11.85 13.29 -15.32
N CYS A 102 -13.00 13.80 -14.87
CA CYS A 102 -13.74 13.16 -13.79
C CYS A 102 -14.14 11.74 -14.19
N PRO A 103 -13.99 10.76 -13.26
CA PRO A 103 -14.46 9.41 -13.50
C PRO A 103 -16.00 9.36 -13.61
N THR A 104 -16.50 8.47 -14.45
CA THR A 104 -17.93 8.21 -14.70
C THR A 104 -18.36 6.80 -14.30
N GLY A 105 -17.44 5.95 -13.85
CA GLY A 105 -17.73 4.57 -13.47
C GLY A 105 -16.66 3.95 -12.58
N ASP A 106 -17.07 2.95 -11.83
CA ASP A 106 -16.24 2.23 -10.86
C ASP A 106 -15.03 1.55 -11.52
N GLY A 107 -13.89 1.62 -10.84
CA GLY A 107 -12.60 1.14 -11.32
C GLY A 107 -11.87 2.10 -12.27
N GLN A 108 -12.42 3.25 -12.62
CA GLN A 108 -11.67 4.20 -13.43
C GLN A 108 -10.53 4.82 -12.61
N LEU A 109 -9.31 4.72 -13.14
CA LEU A 109 -8.13 5.36 -12.61
C LEU A 109 -8.06 6.82 -13.07
N PHE A 110 -7.95 7.75 -12.14
CA PHE A 110 -7.88 9.18 -12.42
C PHE A 110 -6.77 9.89 -11.63
N ALA A 111 -6.21 10.93 -12.23
CA ALA A 111 -5.00 11.59 -11.76
C ALA A 111 -5.25 12.69 -10.72
N ARG A 112 -6.50 13.14 -10.57
CA ARG A 112 -6.85 14.31 -9.74
C ARG A 112 -8.06 14.06 -8.86
N MET A 113 -7.85 14.11 -7.55
CA MET A 113 -8.92 14.06 -6.56
C MET A 113 -9.16 15.45 -6.00
N SER A 114 -10.40 15.93 -6.05
CA SER A 114 -10.76 17.22 -5.46
C SER A 114 -10.34 17.28 -3.99
N GLY A 115 -9.60 18.31 -3.61
CA GLY A 115 -9.05 18.48 -2.25
C GLY A 115 -7.71 17.79 -1.99
N PHE A 116 -7.20 17.00 -2.95
CA PHE A 116 -5.92 16.29 -2.85
C PHE A 116 -5.17 16.39 -4.19
N ASP A 117 -4.57 17.57 -4.46
CA ASP A 117 -3.73 17.81 -5.66
C ASP A 117 -2.29 17.43 -5.38
N ASP A 118 -2.06 16.13 -5.17
CA ASP A 118 -0.74 15.59 -4.85
C ASP A 118 -0.15 14.87 -6.08
N PRO A 119 0.93 15.37 -6.68
CA PRO A 119 1.53 14.76 -7.86
C PRO A 119 2.13 13.39 -7.54
N GLY A 120 1.96 12.44 -8.46
CA GLY A 120 2.50 11.07 -8.31
C GLY A 120 1.53 10.05 -7.71
N TYR A 121 0.31 10.48 -7.38
CA TYR A 121 -0.77 9.59 -6.97
C TYR A 121 -1.77 9.35 -8.12
N GLY A 122 -2.43 8.21 -8.04
CA GLY A 122 -3.57 7.86 -8.85
C GLY A 122 -4.69 7.40 -7.93
N TRP A 123 -5.92 7.70 -8.31
CA TRP A 123 -7.10 7.41 -7.51
C TRP A 123 -8.01 6.48 -8.29
N ILE A 124 -8.56 5.49 -7.60
CA ILE A 124 -9.49 4.54 -8.20
C ILE A 124 -10.89 4.95 -7.78
N TYR A 125 -11.75 5.23 -8.76
CA TYR A 125 -13.11 5.65 -8.47
C TYR A 125 -13.92 4.47 -7.95
N SER A 126 -14.53 4.64 -6.79
CA SER A 126 -15.48 3.70 -6.21
C SER A 126 -16.69 4.46 -5.68
N SER A 127 -17.85 4.21 -6.26
CA SER A 127 -19.11 4.86 -5.88
C SER A 127 -19.49 4.57 -4.43
N ASP A 128 -19.06 3.43 -3.87
CA ASP A 128 -19.28 3.07 -2.47
C ASP A 128 -18.42 3.87 -1.50
N LEU A 129 -17.13 4.07 -1.82
CA LEU A 129 -16.23 4.87 -0.98
C LEU A 129 -16.56 6.37 -1.08
N MET A 130 -17.02 6.83 -2.24
CA MET A 130 -17.28 8.25 -2.51
C MET A 130 -18.64 8.75 -2.02
N ARG A 131 -19.57 7.86 -1.61
CA ARG A 131 -20.85 8.27 -1.03
C ARG A 131 -20.76 8.75 0.42
N GLY A 132 -19.62 8.57 1.08
CA GLY A 132 -19.49 8.76 2.53
C GLY A 132 -20.22 7.62 3.25
N GLN A 133 -19.52 6.91 4.14
CA GLN A 133 -20.19 6.01 5.08
C GLN A 133 -20.90 6.80 6.17
#